data_AF-A0A0P1KS69-F1
#
_entry.id   AF-A0A0P1KS69-F1
#
_cell.length_a   1.000
_cell.length_b   1.000
_cell.length_c   1.000
_cell.angle_alpha   90.00
_cell.angle_beta   90.00
_cell.angle_gamma   90.00
#
_symmetry.space_group_name_H-M   'P 1'
#
loop_
_entity.id
_entity.type
_entity.pdbx_description
1 polymer ?
#
loop_
_entity_poly.entity_id
_entity_poly.type
_entity_poly.pdbx_seq_one_letter_code
_entity_poly.pdbx_strand_id
1 'polypeptide(L)'
;MPYPKISIRFCTKCKWNLRSAWYLQELLQTFQSSLGEVSLIPGEPGEFRVLGYKEHDQPEIIIWDRTIDGGFPDSKYLKQKVKQLLLDADDQGQLGAHINRKAQTKNLVDKTDCSSSGHCLDCES
;
A
#
# COMPACT_ATOMS: atom_id res chain seq x y z
N MET A 1 -15.99 15.27 -4.17
CA MET A 1 -14.52 15.06 -4.09
C MET A 1 -14.08 14.25 -5.30
N PRO A 2 -12.90 14.54 -5.89
CA PRO A 2 -12.43 13.84 -7.07
C PRO A 2 -12.02 12.39 -6.74
N TYR A 3 -12.31 11.49 -7.67
CA TYR A 3 -11.83 10.10 -7.69
C TYR A 3 -10.86 9.94 -8.87
N PRO A 4 -9.92 8.99 -8.84
CA PRO A 4 -9.73 7.91 -7.86
C PRO A 4 -9.02 8.35 -6.57
N LYS A 5 -9.25 7.62 -5.49
CA LYS A 5 -8.68 7.90 -4.16
C LYS A 5 -7.94 6.71 -3.58
N ILE A 6 -6.98 6.98 -2.70
CA ILE A 6 -6.26 5.96 -1.95
C ILE A 6 -6.31 6.28 -0.46
N SER A 7 -6.54 5.28 0.37
CA SER A 7 -6.47 5.38 1.83
C SER A 7 -5.48 4.38 2.38
N ILE A 8 -4.48 4.87 3.13
CA ILE A 8 -3.51 4.05 3.84
C ILE A 8 -3.96 3.98 5.30
N ARG A 9 -4.49 2.83 5.70
CA ARG A 9 -4.80 2.53 7.09
C ARG A 9 -3.57 1.97 7.77
N PHE A 10 -3.20 2.53 8.92
CA PHE A 10 -2.01 2.10 9.63
C PHE A 10 -2.18 2.18 11.14
N CYS A 11 -1.53 1.26 11.85
CA CYS A 11 -1.47 1.31 13.30
C CYS A 11 -0.59 2.47 13.79
N THR A 12 -1.17 3.32 14.63
CA THR A 12 -0.46 4.46 15.25
C THR A 12 0.50 4.04 16.37
N LYS A 13 0.23 2.94 17.08
CA LYS A 13 1.09 2.42 18.16
C LYS A 13 2.36 1.76 17.65
N CYS A 14 2.26 1.06 16.53
CA CYS A 14 3.38 0.33 15.92
C CYS A 14 4.44 1.24 15.24
N LYS A 15 4.38 2.57 15.44
CA LYS A 15 5.32 3.56 14.87
C LYS A 15 5.45 3.54 13.33
N TRP A 16 4.45 3.03 12.62
CA TRP A 16 4.44 2.96 11.15
C TRP A 16 4.00 4.26 10.45
N ASN A 17 3.83 5.36 11.20
CA ASN A 17 3.40 6.64 10.65
C ASN A 17 4.36 7.15 9.57
N LEU A 18 5.68 7.15 9.84
CA LEU A 18 6.69 7.58 8.87
C LEU A 18 6.67 6.72 7.60
N ARG A 19 6.48 5.41 7.75
CA ARG A 19 6.40 4.49 6.62
C ARG A 19 5.17 4.76 5.76
N SER A 20 4.03 5.00 6.40
CA SER A 20 2.77 5.31 5.74
C SER A 20 2.84 6.65 5.00
N ALA A 21 3.44 7.67 5.63
CA ALA A 21 3.68 8.96 5.01
C ALA A 21 4.63 8.86 3.80
N TRP A 22 5.66 8.01 3.86
CA TRP A 22 6.54 7.77 2.73
C TRP A 22 5.80 7.14 1.54
N TYR A 23 4.95 6.13 1.76
CA TYR A 23 4.13 5.57 0.67
C TYR A 23 3.18 6.60 0.08
N LEU A 24 2.57 7.45 0.91
CA LEU A 24 1.74 8.55 0.42
C LEU A 24 2.54 9.49 -0.49
N GLN A 25 3.76 9.87 -0.09
CA GLN A 25 4.62 10.73 -0.91
C GLN A 25 5.00 10.06 -2.23
N GLU A 26 5.38 8.78 -2.22
CA GLU A 26 5.70 8.01 -3.42
C GLU A 26 4.52 7.97 -4.41
N LEU A 27 3.30 7.78 -3.92
CA LEU A 27 2.09 7.74 -4.73
C LEU A 27 1.77 9.11 -5.34
N LEU A 28 1.81 10.18 -4.54
CA LEU A 28 1.55 11.54 -5.03
C LEU A 28 2.61 12.00 -6.05
N GLN A 29 3.89 11.67 -5.82
CA GLN A 29 4.96 11.99 -6.76
C GLN A 29 4.83 11.26 -8.09
N THR A 30 4.36 10.00 -8.06
CA THR A 30 4.26 9.18 -9.26
C THR A 30 3.01 9.51 -10.08
N PHE A 31 1.86 9.68 -9.43
CA PHE A 31 0.57 9.80 -10.11
C PHE A 31 0.07 11.24 -10.22
N GLN A 32 0.64 12.18 -9.46
CA GLN A 32 0.34 13.61 -9.56
C GLN A 32 -1.18 13.89 -9.65
N SER A 33 -1.64 14.43 -10.78
CA SER A 33 -3.05 14.78 -11.04
C SER A 33 -3.97 13.60 -11.33
N SER A 34 -3.45 12.40 -11.55
CA SER A 34 -4.26 11.20 -11.80
C SER A 34 -4.94 10.66 -10.53
N LEU A 35 -4.47 11.06 -9.35
CA LEU A 35 -5.14 10.76 -8.07
C LEU A 35 -5.87 12.00 -7.56
N GLY A 36 -7.12 11.82 -7.16
CA GLY A 36 -7.90 12.88 -6.52
C GLY A 36 -7.51 13.12 -5.06
N GLU A 37 -7.13 12.06 -4.34
CA GLU A 37 -6.81 12.11 -2.92
C GLU A 37 -5.95 10.92 -2.49
N VAL A 38 -5.01 11.16 -1.56
CA VAL A 38 -4.35 10.11 -0.77
C VAL A 38 -4.47 10.46 0.70
N SER A 39 -5.07 9.58 1.50
CA SER A 39 -5.33 9.80 2.92
C SER A 39 -4.58 8.83 3.83
N LEU A 40 -4.17 9.33 4.99
CA LEU A 40 -3.62 8.53 6.09
C LEU A 40 -4.69 8.38 7.17
N ILE A 41 -5.07 7.14 7.46
CA ILE A 41 -6.16 6.84 8.40
C ILE A 41 -5.58 6.02 9.56
N PRO A 42 -5.70 6.49 10.81
CA PRO A 42 -5.40 5.68 11.99
C PRO A 42 -6.27 4.41 11.99
N GLY A 43 -5.64 3.25 12.08
CA GLY A 43 -6.30 1.95 12.11
C GLY A 43 -6.08 1.20 13.42
N GLU A 44 -6.55 -0.06 13.42
CA GLU A 44 -6.46 -0.97 14.56
C GLU A 44 -5.00 -1.39 14.86
N PRO A 45 -4.72 -1.93 16.06
CA PRO A 45 -3.42 -2.50 16.39
C PRO A 45 -2.93 -3.51 15.34
N GLY A 46 -1.72 -3.30 14.81
CA GLY A 46 -1.13 -4.17 13.80
C GLY A 46 -1.70 -4.07 12.38
N GLU A 47 -2.67 -3.17 12.15
CA GLU A 47 -3.25 -2.95 10.84
C GLU A 47 -2.28 -2.17 9.94
N PHE A 48 -2.06 -2.67 8.74
CA PHE A 48 -1.51 -1.89 7.64
C PHE A 48 -2.18 -2.32 6.34
N ARG A 49 -3.04 -1.45 5.79
CA ARG A 49 -3.81 -1.71 4.56
C ARG A 49 -3.75 -0.51 3.64
N VAL A 50 -3.64 -0.78 2.34
CA VAL A 50 -3.77 0.22 1.28
C VAL A 50 -5.05 -0.07 0.52
N LEU A 51 -5.99 0.86 0.59
CA LEU A 51 -7.32 0.76 0.01
C LEU A 51 -7.44 1.76 -1.14
N GLY A 52 -8.07 1.35 -2.23
CA GLY A 52 -8.30 2.16 -3.42
C GLY A 52 -9.79 2.33 -3.67
N TYR A 53 -10.18 3.50 -4.18
CA TYR A 53 -11.56 3.82 -4.53
C TYR A 53 -11.57 4.42 -5.93
N LYS A 54 -12.17 3.71 -6.91
CA LYS A 54 -12.31 4.21 -8.29
C LYS A 54 -13.41 5.24 -8.44
N GLU A 55 -14.55 5.00 -7.80
CA GLU A 55 -15.76 5.82 -7.90
C GLU A 55 -16.50 5.83 -6.57
N HIS A 56 -17.50 6.70 -6.43
CA HIS A 56 -18.24 6.86 -5.17
C HIS A 56 -19.10 5.65 -4.79
N ASP A 57 -19.69 4.99 -5.78
CA ASP A 57 -20.65 3.89 -5.60
C ASP A 57 -20.03 2.50 -5.74
N GLN A 58 -18.69 2.44 -5.91
CA GLN A 58 -17.97 1.18 -6.01
C GLN A 58 -17.38 0.77 -4.65
N PRO A 59 -17.30 -0.56 -4.38
CA PRO A 59 -16.65 -1.05 -3.17
C PRO A 59 -15.18 -0.68 -3.16
N GLU A 60 -14.62 -0.59 -1.95
CA GLU A 60 -13.19 -0.39 -1.78
C GLU A 60 -12.39 -1.57 -2.33
N ILE A 61 -11.30 -1.25 -3.02
CA ILE A 61 -10.39 -2.22 -3.62
C ILE A 61 -9.21 -2.37 -2.67
N ILE A 62 -8.96 -3.58 -2.19
CA ILE A 62 -7.77 -3.87 -1.39
C ILE A 62 -6.57 -3.95 -2.34
N ILE A 63 -5.69 -2.95 -2.26
CA ILE A 63 -4.46 -2.89 -3.04
C ILE A 63 -3.35 -3.68 -2.33
N TRP A 64 -3.31 -3.58 -1.00
CA TRP A 64 -2.37 -4.32 -0.16
C TRP A 64 -2.95 -4.52 1.24
N ASP A 65 -2.74 -5.69 1.82
CA ASP A 65 -3.04 -5.98 3.22
C ASP A 65 -1.88 -6.73 3.87
N ARG A 66 -1.27 -6.13 4.91
CA ARG A 66 -0.14 -6.74 5.63
C ARG A 66 -0.45 -8.14 6.17
N THR A 67 -1.69 -8.40 6.57
CA THR A 67 -2.08 -9.70 7.14
C THR A 67 -2.25 -10.78 6.08
N ILE A 68 -2.59 -10.41 4.85
CA ILE A 68 -2.82 -11.33 3.73
C ILE A 68 -1.55 -11.49 2.90
N ASP A 69 -0.94 -10.38 2.49
CA ASP A 69 0.21 -10.34 1.59
C ASP A 69 1.55 -10.55 2.32
N GLY A 70 1.56 -10.40 3.65
CA GLY A 70 2.74 -10.57 4.48
C GLY A 70 3.69 -9.37 4.41
N GLY A 71 3.76 -8.62 5.50
CA GLY A 71 4.69 -7.50 5.62
C GLY A 71 4.27 -6.27 4.81
N PHE A 72 5.26 -5.50 4.34
CA PHE A 72 5.04 -4.22 3.66
C PHE A 72 5.38 -4.33 2.17
N PRO A 73 4.63 -3.62 1.30
CA PRO A 73 4.86 -3.71 -0.13
C PRO A 73 6.15 -3.00 -0.53
N ASP A 74 6.84 -3.52 -1.54
CA ASP A 74 7.84 -2.74 -2.26
C ASP A 74 7.17 -1.55 -2.99
N SER A 75 7.79 -0.37 -3.00
CA SER A 75 7.16 0.83 -3.58
C SER A 75 6.87 0.68 -5.07
N LYS A 76 7.72 -0.04 -5.80
CA LYS A 76 7.51 -0.28 -7.23
C LYS A 76 6.31 -1.19 -7.45
N TYR A 77 6.20 -2.24 -6.64
CA TYR A 77 5.07 -3.16 -6.69
C TYR A 77 3.75 -2.45 -6.34
N LEU A 78 3.75 -1.64 -5.28
CA LEU A 78 2.59 -0.88 -4.86
C LEU A 78 2.10 0.05 -5.99
N LYS A 79 3.02 0.80 -6.60
CA LYS A 79 2.71 1.69 -7.73
C LYS A 79 2.14 0.93 -8.93
N GLN A 80 2.72 -0.22 -9.26
CA GLN A 80 2.19 -1.07 -10.34
C GLN A 80 0.75 -1.54 -10.06
N LYS A 81 0.47 -1.98 -8.82
CA LYS A 81 -0.86 -2.39 -8.39
C LYS A 81 -1.86 -1.24 -8.45
N VAL A 82 -1.50 -0.06 -7.93
CA VAL A 82 -2.33 1.15 -8.00
C VAL A 82 -2.69 1.48 -9.45
N LYS A 83 -1.70 1.48 -10.35
CA LYS A 83 -1.95 1.76 -11.77
C LYS A 83 -2.93 0.76 -12.38
N GLN A 84 -2.68 -0.54 -12.18
CA GLN A 84 -3.53 -1.61 -12.71
C GLN A 84 -4.96 -1.57 -12.15
N LEU A 85 -5.11 -1.27 -10.86
CA LEU A 85 -6.38 -1.38 -10.16
C LEU A 85 -7.19 -0.09 -10.15
N LEU A 86 -6.59 1.09 -10.34
CA LEU A 86 -7.29 2.38 -10.19
C LEU A 86 -7.27 3.27 -11.43
N LEU A 87 -6.28 3.16 -12.33
CA LEU A 87 -6.05 4.14 -13.41
C LEU A 87 -6.26 3.61 -14.83
N ASP A 88 -6.79 2.38 -14.94
CA ASP A 88 -7.02 1.64 -16.18
C ASP A 88 -5.74 1.38 -17.02
N ALA A 89 -5.70 0.24 -17.70
CA ALA A 89 -4.49 -0.26 -18.36
C ALA A 89 -4.14 0.45 -19.69
N ASP A 90 -5.01 1.34 -20.19
CA ASP A 90 -4.84 1.99 -21.49
C ASP A 90 -3.79 3.11 -21.48
N ASP A 91 -3.42 3.61 -20.31
CA ASP A 91 -2.33 4.58 -20.19
C ASP A 91 -0.99 3.84 -20.02
N GLN A 92 -0.56 3.10 -21.05
CA GLN A 92 0.76 2.45 -21.13
C GLN A 92 1.93 3.45 -21.25
N GLY A 93 1.93 4.53 -20.46
CA GLY A 93 3.16 5.23 -20.11
C GLY A 93 4.11 4.26 -19.42
N GLN A 94 5.20 3.89 -20.12
CA GLN A 94 6.27 3.05 -19.61
C GLN A 94 6.78 3.60 -18.28
N LEU A 95 6.46 2.92 -17.18
CA LEU A 95 7.26 3.01 -15.97
C LEU A 95 8.60 2.34 -16.30
N GLY A 96 9.55 3.13 -16.79
CA GLY A 96 10.99 2.88 -16.94
C GLY A 96 11.44 1.43 -17.20
N ALA A 97 12.07 1.21 -18.37
CA ALA A 97 12.63 -0.05 -18.89
C ALA A 97 13.74 -0.72 -18.01
N HIS A 98 13.46 -1.01 -16.74
CA HIS A 98 14.29 -1.82 -15.84
C HIS A 98 13.41 -2.68 -14.91
N ILE A 99 12.53 -3.51 -15.49
CA ILE A 99 11.85 -4.60 -14.77
C ILE A 99 12.16 -5.96 -15.38
N ASN A 100 13.44 -6.29 -15.52
CA ASN A 100 13.79 -7.70 -15.54
C ASN A 100 15.10 -7.94 -14.80
N ARG A 101 15.02 -7.86 -13.48
CA ARG A 101 15.97 -8.56 -12.62
C ARG A 101 15.13 -9.17 -11.51
N LYS A 102 14.94 -10.49 -11.55
CA LYS A 102 14.39 -11.26 -10.44
C LYS A 102 15.18 -10.86 -9.20
N ALA A 103 14.61 -10.02 -8.35
CA ALA A 103 15.16 -9.74 -7.04
C ALA A 103 14.87 -10.98 -6.20
N GLN A 104 15.83 -11.92 -6.16
CA GLN A 104 15.91 -12.85 -5.04
C GLN A 104 16.24 -12.02 -3.80
N THR A 105 15.21 -11.58 -3.09
CA THR A 105 15.33 -11.07 -1.73
C THR A 105 15.65 -12.25 -0.82
N LYS A 106 16.93 -12.58 -0.70
CA LYS A 106 17.44 -13.35 0.45
C LYS A 106 17.47 -12.39 1.64
N ASN A 107 16.76 -12.80 2.69
CA ASN A 107 16.60 -12.16 4.00
C ASN A 107 15.80 -10.87 4.01
N LEU A 108 14.58 -10.96 4.56
CA LEU A 108 14.09 -10.13 5.66
C LEU A 108 12.77 -10.74 6.16
N VAL A 109 12.84 -11.28 7.38
CA VAL A 109 11.76 -11.79 8.26
C VAL A 109 11.14 -13.12 7.83
N ASP A 110 11.46 -14.13 8.65
CA ASP A 110 10.94 -15.49 8.60
C ASP A 110 9.41 -15.51 8.76
N LYS A 111 8.76 -16.48 8.13
CA LYS A 111 7.31 -16.65 7.99
C LYS A 111 6.57 -17.00 9.30
N THR A 112 7.12 -16.67 10.47
CA THR A 112 6.74 -17.32 11.74
C THR A 112 6.04 -16.43 12.77
N ASP A 113 5.74 -15.17 12.48
CA ASP A 113 4.99 -14.29 13.41
C ASP A 113 3.63 -13.81 12.87
N CYS A 114 2.99 -14.59 11.99
CA CYS A 114 1.54 -14.49 11.78
C CYS A 114 0.87 -15.55 12.66
N SER A 115 0.94 -15.37 13.98
CA SER A 115 0.02 -16.05 14.86
C SER A 115 -1.38 -15.55 14.55
N SER A 116 -2.32 -16.47 14.41
CA SER A 116 -3.76 -16.25 14.21
C SER A 116 -4.45 -15.54 15.39
N SER A 117 -3.68 -15.00 16.34
CA SER A 117 -4.08 -14.03 17.33
C SER A 117 -3.76 -12.65 16.78
N GLY A 118 -4.68 -11.69 16.77
CA GLY A 118 -4.44 -10.30 16.35
C GLY A 118 -3.43 -9.51 17.21
N HIS A 119 -2.34 -10.16 17.64
CA HIS A 119 -1.28 -9.66 18.48
C HIS A 119 -0.12 -9.23 17.60
N CYS A 120 0.02 -7.92 17.40
CA CYS A 120 1.14 -7.36 16.66
C CYS A 120 2.26 -6.98 17.64
N LEU A 121 3.38 -7.69 17.58
CA LEU A 121 4.55 -7.49 18.45
C LEU A 121 5.09 -6.05 18.41
N ASP A 122 4.97 -5.38 17.26
CA ASP A 122 5.41 -3.99 17.09
C ASP A 122 4.59 -2.97 17.90
N CYS A 123 3.43 -3.36 18.44
CA CYS A 123 2.53 -2.47 19.15
C CYS A 123 2.69 -2.49 20.68
N GLU A 124 3.61 -3.30 21.22
CA GLU A 124 3.91 -3.41 22.65
C GLU A 124 5.05 -2.48 23.13
N SER A 125 5.40 -1.47 22.33
CA SER A 125 6.49 -0.50 22.61
C SER A 125 6.03 0.88 23.06
#